data_AF-A0AB37MF94-F1
#
_entry.id   AF-A0AB37MF94-F1
#
_cell.length_a   1.000
_cell.length_b   1.000
_cell.length_c   1.000
_cell.angle_alpha   90.00
_cell.angle_beta   90.00
_cell.angle_gamma   90.00
#
_symmetry.space_group_name_H-M   'P 1'
#
loop_
_entity.id
_entity.type
_entity.pdbx_description
1 polymer ?
#
loop_
_entity_poly.entity_id
_entity_poly.type
_entity_poly.pdbx_seq_one_letter_code
_entity_poly.pdbx_strand_id
1 'polypeptide(L)'
;MTSLQIAEITGKTHSNVMRDIRNILEQLEEKHKFNFELMFKITKLGNNAERKDPYYLLTKKDCLLLASGYDANLRAKIINRWEELEENKRELSRKDLALMVLQAEEEKERLALEVQKKEEEKQAIIEETKPAVVFTECVKNASTNILVRDLAKLITQNGYTIGEYRLYDWLVENKYLIRHKRWSRSKNKYLFDYTPTQRAAEMKLFFVTENAIMQGGNPTFIKHTCCVTGKGQVYFLNKFKSLAAV
;
A
#
# COMPACT_ATOMS: atom_id res chain seq x y z
N MET A 1 -31.83 32.22 17.03
CA MET A 1 -33.30 32.37 17.07
C MET A 1 -33.68 33.62 16.29
N THR A 2 -34.81 33.67 15.59
CA THR A 2 -35.20 34.86 14.81
C THR A 2 -36.21 35.74 15.55
N SER A 3 -36.27 37.02 15.21
CA SER A 3 -37.31 37.94 15.73
C SER A 3 -38.74 37.47 15.45
N LEU A 4 -38.96 36.72 14.35
CA LEU A 4 -40.23 36.06 14.05
C LEU A 4 -40.56 34.96 15.07
N GLN A 5 -39.59 34.08 15.36
CA GLN A 5 -39.75 33.05 16.39
C GLN A 5 -40.00 33.66 17.77
N ILE A 6 -39.33 34.76 18.10
CA ILE A 6 -39.57 35.47 19.36
C ILE A 6 -40.99 36.03 19.43
N ALA A 7 -41.50 36.60 18.32
CA ALA A 7 -42.88 37.06 18.23
C ALA A 7 -43.89 35.91 18.45
N GLU A 8 -43.65 34.76 17.82
CA GLU A 8 -44.48 33.55 18.00
C GLU A 8 -44.47 33.04 19.45
N ILE A 9 -43.29 32.95 20.07
CA ILE A 9 -43.12 32.44 21.44
C ILE A 9 -43.74 33.39 22.47
N THR A 10 -43.54 34.69 22.28
CA THR A 10 -44.03 35.71 23.23
C THR A 10 -45.48 36.12 22.99
N GLY A 11 -46.06 35.80 21.82
CA GLY A 11 -47.39 36.25 21.42
C GLY A 11 -47.45 37.75 21.06
N LYS A 12 -46.31 38.45 21.03
CA LYS A 12 -46.23 39.84 20.56
C LYS A 12 -46.34 39.89 19.04
N THR A 13 -46.85 41.00 18.51
CA THR A 13 -46.76 41.27 17.07
C THR A 13 -45.30 41.43 16.66
N HIS A 14 -44.93 40.89 15.50
CA HIS A 14 -43.55 40.98 14.99
C HIS A 14 -43.08 42.44 14.85
N SER A 15 -43.97 43.36 14.49
CA SER A 15 -43.66 44.80 14.43
C SER A 15 -43.23 45.40 15.77
N ASN A 16 -43.81 44.94 16.89
CA ASN A 16 -43.43 45.38 18.23
C ASN A 16 -42.07 44.81 18.62
N VAL A 17 -41.81 43.53 18.33
CA VAL A 17 -40.50 42.91 18.55
C VAL A 17 -39.40 43.62 17.75
N MET A 18 -39.66 43.96 16.49
CA MET A 18 -38.73 44.73 15.65
C MET A 18 -38.47 46.15 16.19
N ARG A 19 -39.49 46.78 16.79
CA ARG A 19 -39.35 48.09 17.44
C ARG A 19 -38.48 47.98 18.70
N ASP A 20 -38.76 47.01 19.56
CA ASP A 20 -38.02 46.77 20.80
C ASP A 20 -36.53 46.53 20.49
N ILE A 21 -36.22 45.73 19.47
CA ILE A 21 -34.84 45.49 19.01
C ILE A 21 -34.17 46.78 18.53
N ARG A 22 -34.86 47.62 17.74
CA ARG A 22 -34.30 48.91 17.29
C ARG A 22 -34.02 49.87 18.44
N ASN A 23 -34.94 49.95 19.41
CA ASN A 23 -34.77 50.78 20.59
C ASN A 23 -33.56 50.33 21.43
N ILE A 24 -33.39 49.02 21.61
CA ILE A 24 -32.21 48.46 22.30
C ILE A 24 -30.94 48.81 21.53
N LEU A 25 -30.93 48.64 20.20
CA LEU A 25 -29.79 49.00 19.37
C LEU A 25 -29.46 50.49 19.40
N GLU A 26 -30.44 51.38 19.58
CA GLU A 26 -30.20 52.82 19.74
C GLU A 26 -29.58 53.16 21.10
N GLN A 27 -29.95 52.45 22.16
CA GLN A 27 -29.47 52.67 23.53
C GLN A 27 -28.10 52.04 23.82
N LEU A 28 -27.66 51.07 23.02
CA LEU A 28 -26.37 50.41 23.20
C LEU A 28 -25.21 51.30 22.70
N GLU A 29 -24.30 51.66 23.62
CA GLU A 29 -23.04 52.36 23.30
C GLU A 29 -22.06 51.46 22.52
N GLU A 30 -22.05 50.15 22.81
CA GLU A 30 -21.14 49.16 22.20
C GLU A 30 -21.87 48.16 21.28
N LYS A 31 -22.51 48.68 20.22
CA LYS A 31 -23.33 47.87 19.29
C LYS A 31 -22.58 46.69 18.65
N HIS A 32 -21.26 46.81 18.49
CA HIS A 32 -20.39 45.80 17.87
C HIS A 32 -20.24 44.51 18.69
N LYS A 33 -20.62 44.50 19.98
CA LYS A 33 -20.56 43.30 20.83
C LYS A 33 -21.78 42.39 20.72
N PHE A 34 -22.84 42.86 20.07
CA PHE A 34 -24.10 42.15 19.88
C PHE A 34 -24.34 41.92 18.38
N ASN A 35 -24.90 40.77 18.01
CA ASN A 35 -25.05 40.38 16.61
C ASN A 35 -26.53 40.35 16.20
N PHE A 36 -27.16 41.53 16.22
CA PHE A 36 -28.51 41.72 15.67
C PHE A 36 -28.45 41.87 14.15
N GLU A 37 -28.22 40.77 13.45
CA GLU A 37 -28.07 40.75 12.00
C GLU A 37 -29.45 40.90 11.32
N LEU A 38 -29.60 41.95 10.51
CA LEU A 38 -30.84 42.20 9.76
C LEU A 38 -30.87 41.32 8.51
N MET A 39 -31.87 40.45 8.42
CA MET A 39 -32.10 39.54 7.31
C MET A 39 -33.43 39.87 6.62
N PHE A 40 -33.60 39.40 5.39
CA PHE A 40 -34.82 39.59 4.61
C PHE A 40 -35.37 38.26 4.14
N LYS A 41 -36.64 38.00 4.43
CA LYS A 41 -37.38 36.89 3.82
C LYS A 41 -37.98 37.38 2.51
N ILE A 42 -37.57 36.77 1.40
CA ILE A 42 -38.10 37.08 0.07
C ILE A 42 -39.32 36.20 -0.18
N THR A 43 -40.47 36.82 -0.34
CA THR A 43 -41.72 36.16 -0.73
C THR A 43 -42.02 36.56 -2.17
N LYS A 44 -42.02 35.61 -3.10
CA LYS A 44 -42.37 35.86 -4.51
C LYS A 44 -43.89 35.98 -4.62
N LEU A 45 -44.37 37.12 -5.10
CA LEU A 45 -45.74 37.34 -5.51
C LEU A 45 -45.86 37.03 -7.01
N GLY A 46 -47.08 36.70 -7.46
CA GLY A 46 -47.36 36.55 -8.90
C GLY A 46 -46.95 37.80 -9.68
N ASN A 47 -46.70 37.63 -11.00
CA ASN A 47 -46.22 38.68 -11.91
C ASN A 47 -44.80 39.23 -11.61
N ASN A 48 -43.86 38.36 -11.22
CA ASN A 48 -42.46 38.72 -10.93
C ASN A 48 -42.28 39.79 -9.82
N ALA A 49 -43.29 40.04 -8.99
CA ALA A 49 -43.18 40.92 -7.84
C ALA A 49 -42.54 40.16 -6.66
N GLU A 50 -41.67 40.82 -5.91
CA GLU A 50 -41.06 40.25 -4.70
C GLU A 50 -41.35 41.14 -3.50
N ARG A 51 -41.82 40.55 -2.40
CA ARG A 51 -41.97 41.20 -1.10
C ARG A 51 -40.79 40.81 -0.21
N LYS A 52 -40.11 41.82 0.35
CA LYS A 52 -38.98 41.64 1.28
C LYS A 52 -39.46 41.96 2.70
N ASP A 53 -39.64 40.93 3.51
CA ASP A 53 -40.02 41.08 4.91
C ASP A 53 -38.76 41.05 5.80
N PRO A 54 -38.38 42.17 6.46
CA PRO A 54 -37.19 42.23 7.29
C PRO A 54 -37.39 41.48 8.62
N TYR A 55 -36.38 40.76 9.09
CA TYR A 55 -36.36 40.15 10.41
C TYR A 55 -34.93 40.12 10.95
N TYR A 56 -34.75 40.23 12.27
CA TYR A 56 -33.45 40.04 12.90
C TYR A 56 -33.16 38.57 13.18
N LEU A 57 -31.92 38.16 12.96
CA LEU A 57 -31.31 36.96 13.54
C LEU A 57 -30.62 37.36 14.85
N LEU A 58 -30.92 36.63 15.93
CA LEU A 58 -30.41 36.92 17.26
C LEU A 58 -29.63 35.73 17.80
N THR A 59 -28.47 36.02 18.40
CA THR A 59 -27.70 35.08 19.22
C THR A 59 -28.37 34.87 20.58
N LYS A 60 -27.89 33.91 21.37
CA LYS A 60 -28.40 33.68 22.74
C LYS A 60 -28.27 34.94 23.60
N LYS A 61 -27.14 35.63 23.50
CA LYS A 61 -26.89 36.89 24.25
C LYS A 61 -27.87 37.99 23.84
N ASP A 62 -28.10 38.15 22.53
CA ASP A 62 -29.04 39.15 22.01
C ASP A 62 -30.48 38.86 22.44
N CYS A 63 -30.87 37.58 22.48
CA CYS A 63 -32.20 37.18 22.96
C CYS A 63 -32.37 37.40 24.46
N LEU A 64 -31.33 37.15 25.27
CA LEU A 64 -31.34 37.44 26.71
C LEU A 64 -31.42 38.94 26.97
N LEU A 65 -30.72 39.75 26.16
CA LEU A 65 -30.78 41.21 26.24
C LEU A 65 -32.19 41.72 25.91
N LEU A 66 -32.80 41.22 24.83
CA LEU A 66 -34.18 41.55 24.47
C LEU A 66 -35.18 41.08 25.53
N ALA A 67 -34.97 39.88 26.07
CA ALA A 67 -35.80 39.33 27.13
C ALA A 67 -35.75 40.23 28.37
N SER A 68 -34.60 40.80 28.74
CA SER A 68 -34.48 41.62 29.96
C SER A 68 -35.51 42.77 30.06
N GLY A 69 -35.94 43.34 28.92
CA GLY A 69 -36.97 44.38 28.83
C GLY A 69 -38.43 43.89 28.75
N TYR A 70 -38.68 42.58 28.75
CA TYR A 70 -40.02 41.98 28.65
C TYR A 70 -40.53 41.48 30.00
N ASP A 71 -41.83 41.24 30.15
CA ASP A 71 -42.42 40.67 31.37
C ASP A 71 -41.82 39.30 31.74
N ALA A 72 -41.80 38.99 33.04
CA ALA A 72 -41.20 37.76 33.56
C ALA A 72 -41.68 36.48 32.85
N ASN A 73 -42.97 36.40 32.52
CA ASN A 73 -43.55 35.26 31.81
C ASN A 73 -43.04 35.13 30.36
N LEU A 74 -42.86 36.25 29.66
CA LEU A 74 -42.33 36.25 28.30
C LEU A 74 -40.83 35.91 28.29
N ARG A 75 -40.09 36.40 29.29
CA ARG A 75 -38.67 36.05 29.48
C ARG A 75 -38.48 34.56 29.69
N ALA A 76 -39.26 33.95 30.57
CA ALA A 76 -39.19 32.52 30.83
C ALA A 76 -39.40 31.69 29.55
N LYS A 77 -40.36 32.07 28.70
CA LYS A 77 -40.59 31.40 27.41
C LYS A 77 -39.39 31.49 26.47
N ILE A 78 -38.74 32.65 26.38
CA ILE A 78 -37.53 32.83 25.55
C ILE A 78 -36.36 32.00 26.09
N ILE A 79 -36.17 31.99 27.41
CA ILE A 79 -35.09 31.23 28.08
C ILE A 79 -35.27 29.73 27.87
N ASN A 80 -36.45 29.18 28.20
CA ASN A 80 -36.74 27.76 28.05
C ASN A 80 -36.52 27.30 26.60
N ARG A 81 -36.96 28.11 25.63
CA ARG A 81 -36.75 27.78 24.22
C ARG A 81 -35.27 27.72 23.83
N TRP A 82 -34.43 28.60 24.38
CA TRP A 82 -32.99 28.55 24.14
C TRP A 82 -32.33 27.35 24.81
N GLU A 83 -32.77 26.99 26.01
CA GLU A 83 -32.32 25.79 26.71
C GLU A 83 -32.65 24.53 25.90
N GLU A 84 -33.88 24.41 25.38
CA GLU A 84 -34.26 23.32 24.46
C GLU A 84 -33.37 23.26 23.22
N LEU A 85 -33.07 24.39 22.58
CA LEU A 85 -32.22 24.43 21.40
C LEU A 85 -30.77 24.01 21.71
N GLU A 86 -30.27 24.36 22.90
CA GLU A 86 -28.95 23.93 23.35
C GLU A 86 -28.92 22.43 23.67
N GLU A 87 -29.96 21.90 24.29
CA GLU A 87 -30.08 20.48 24.62
C GLU A 87 -30.17 19.62 23.35
N ASN A 88 -31.03 20.00 22.40
CA ASN A 88 -31.10 19.34 21.10
C ASN A 88 -29.76 19.35 20.34
N LYS A 89 -29.04 20.48 20.38
CA LYS A 89 -27.72 20.58 19.74
C LYS A 89 -26.68 19.69 20.43
N ARG A 90 -26.74 19.56 21.75
CA ARG A 90 -25.89 18.65 22.53
C ARG A 90 -26.20 17.19 22.22
N GLU A 91 -27.47 16.82 22.12
CA GLU A 91 -27.88 15.46 21.75
C GLU A 91 -27.42 15.10 20.34
N LEU A 92 -27.61 16.00 19.37
CA LEU A 92 -27.17 15.79 18.00
C LEU A 92 -25.65 15.56 17.94
N SER A 93 -24.87 16.40 18.64
CA SER A 93 -23.41 16.24 18.72
C SER A 93 -22.98 14.91 19.36
N ARG A 94 -23.74 14.37 20.31
CA ARG A 94 -23.47 13.04 20.89
C ARG A 94 -23.73 11.92 19.91
N LYS A 95 -24.81 12.02 19.12
CA LYS A 95 -25.14 11.05 18.08
C LYS A 95 -24.09 11.03 16.97
N ASP A 96 -23.62 12.20 16.54
CA ASP A 96 -22.56 12.33 15.53
C ASP A 96 -21.26 11.67 16.03
N LEU A 97 -20.91 11.88 17.30
CA LEU A 97 -19.75 11.24 17.91
C LEU A 97 -19.89 9.72 17.96
N ALA A 98 -21.06 9.21 18.36
CA ALA A 98 -21.33 7.77 18.39
C ALA A 98 -21.25 7.14 16.98
N LEU A 99 -21.74 7.84 15.96
CA LEU A 99 -21.66 7.39 14.56
C LEU A 99 -20.20 7.30 14.09
N MET A 100 -19.36 8.29 14.43
CA MET A 100 -17.93 8.24 14.09
C MET A 100 -17.20 7.08 14.76
N VAL A 101 -17.54 6.76 16.02
CA VAL A 101 -16.95 5.63 16.74
C VAL A 101 -17.33 4.30 16.08
N LEU A 102 -18.61 4.10 15.76
CA LEU A 102 -19.09 2.91 15.05
C LEU A 102 -18.39 2.73 13.69
N GLN A 103 -18.29 3.79 12.89
CA GLN A 103 -17.60 3.75 11.61
C GLN A 103 -16.12 3.39 11.77
N ALA A 104 -15.45 3.91 12.79
CA ALA A 104 -14.06 3.59 13.07
C ALA A 104 -13.88 2.12 13.51
N GLU A 105 -14.83 1.56 14.26
CA GLU A 105 -14.83 0.15 14.65
C GLU A 105 -15.02 -0.77 13.44
N GLU A 106 -16.00 -0.48 12.57
CA GLU A 106 -16.25 -1.25 11.34
C GLU A 106 -15.03 -1.24 10.39
N GLU A 107 -14.42 -0.07 10.18
CA GLU A 107 -13.20 0.04 9.37
C GLU A 107 -12.03 -0.74 9.98
N LYS A 108 -11.88 -0.73 11.31
CA LYS A 108 -10.85 -1.49 12.00
C LYS A 108 -11.04 -3.00 11.85
N GLU A 109 -12.27 -3.50 11.96
CA GLU A 109 -12.58 -4.92 11.73
C GLU A 109 -12.32 -5.32 10.28
N ARG A 110 -12.72 -4.49 9.32
CA ARG A 110 -12.46 -4.72 7.89
C ARG A 110 -10.98 -4.81 7.59
N LEU A 111 -10.18 -3.90 8.14
CA LEU A 111 -8.72 -3.91 8.01
C LEU A 111 -8.10 -5.16 8.65
N ALA A 112 -8.57 -5.57 9.83
CA ALA A 112 -8.07 -6.77 10.50
C ALA A 112 -8.31 -8.04 9.66
N LEU A 113 -9.48 -8.16 9.05
CA LEU A 113 -9.82 -9.29 8.19
C LEU A 113 -8.97 -9.31 6.91
N GLU A 114 -8.70 -8.14 6.32
CA GLU A 114 -7.84 -8.03 5.14
C GLU A 114 -6.38 -8.41 5.45
N VAL A 115 -5.87 -8.01 6.62
CA VAL A 115 -4.54 -8.41 7.08
C VAL A 115 -4.44 -9.91 7.27
N GLN A 116 -5.43 -10.53 7.93
CA GLN A 116 -5.46 -12.00 8.11
C GLN A 116 -5.43 -12.74 6.78
N LYS A 117 -6.28 -12.36 5.81
CA LYS A 117 -6.29 -12.98 4.48
C LYS A 117 -4.94 -12.87 3.78
N LYS A 118 -4.32 -11.68 3.81
CA LYS A 118 -2.98 -11.48 3.21
C LYS A 118 -1.90 -12.30 3.91
N GLU A 119 -2.04 -12.54 5.21
CA GLU A 119 -1.09 -13.35 5.97
C GLU A 119 -1.24 -14.83 5.62
N GLU A 120 -2.46 -15.34 5.53
CA GLU A 120 -2.76 -16.71 5.07
C GLU A 120 -2.24 -16.97 3.65
N GLU A 121 -2.49 -16.05 2.71
CA GLU A 121 -1.98 -16.15 1.34
C GLU A 121 -0.45 -16.22 1.29
N LYS A 122 0.23 -15.38 2.08
CA LYS A 122 1.70 -15.42 2.20
C LYS A 122 2.18 -16.73 2.82
N GLN A 123 1.50 -17.23 3.85
CA GLN A 123 1.83 -18.49 4.50
C GLN A 123 1.75 -19.66 3.50
N ALA A 124 0.67 -19.72 2.70
CA ALA A 124 0.48 -20.75 1.69
C ALA A 124 1.60 -20.74 0.64
N ILE A 125 1.98 -19.56 0.14
CA ILE A 125 3.10 -19.42 -0.81
C ILE A 125 4.42 -19.88 -0.18
N ILE A 126 4.67 -19.56 1.09
CA ILE A 126 5.87 -20.01 1.81
C ILE A 126 5.88 -21.53 1.93
N GLU A 127 4.76 -22.16 2.27
CA GLU A 127 4.67 -23.62 2.39
C GLU A 127 4.88 -24.33 1.05
N GLU A 128 4.30 -23.83 -0.04
CA GLU A 128 4.50 -24.36 -1.39
C GLU A 128 5.95 -24.21 -1.88
N THR A 129 6.61 -23.10 -1.55
CA THR A 129 7.97 -22.81 -2.00
C THR A 129 9.04 -23.44 -1.11
N LYS A 130 8.71 -23.80 0.12
CA LYS A 130 9.60 -24.48 1.09
C LYS A 130 10.36 -25.68 0.52
N PRO A 131 9.74 -26.68 -0.15
CA PRO A 131 10.48 -27.81 -0.71
C PRO A 131 11.48 -27.40 -1.80
N ALA A 132 11.14 -26.40 -2.62
CA ALA A 132 12.04 -25.88 -3.66
C ALA A 132 13.24 -25.15 -3.04
N VAL A 133 13.01 -24.34 -2.00
CA VAL A 133 14.09 -23.65 -1.27
C VAL A 133 15.01 -24.66 -0.60
N VAL A 134 14.47 -25.63 0.13
CA VAL A 134 15.23 -26.70 0.79
C VAL A 134 16.06 -27.49 -0.23
N PHE A 135 15.50 -27.86 -1.38
CA PHE A 135 16.25 -28.52 -2.44
C PHE A 135 17.41 -27.66 -2.97
N THR A 136 17.17 -26.37 -3.22
CA THR A 136 18.25 -25.48 -3.69
C THR A 136 19.33 -25.27 -2.63
N GLU A 137 18.99 -25.23 -1.34
CA GLU A 137 19.95 -25.14 -0.24
C GLU A 137 20.75 -26.44 -0.08
N CYS A 138 20.09 -27.60 -0.15
CA CYS A 138 20.76 -28.90 -0.15
C CYS A 138 21.72 -29.05 -1.33
N VAL A 139 21.33 -28.65 -2.54
CA VAL A 139 22.19 -28.71 -3.72
C VAL A 139 23.34 -27.70 -3.63
N LYS A 140 23.13 -26.52 -3.05
CA LYS A 140 24.21 -25.55 -2.80
C LYS A 140 25.22 -26.03 -1.75
N ASN A 141 24.74 -26.71 -0.71
CA ASN A 141 25.55 -27.17 0.42
C ASN A 141 26.17 -28.57 0.21
N ALA A 142 25.62 -29.38 -0.70
CA ALA A 142 26.19 -30.68 -1.03
C ALA A 142 27.52 -30.50 -1.77
N SER A 143 28.56 -31.19 -1.28
CA SER A 143 29.93 -31.17 -1.82
C SER A 143 30.11 -31.94 -3.13
N THR A 144 29.01 -32.30 -3.81
CA THR A 144 29.05 -33.14 -5.02
C THR A 144 29.15 -32.26 -6.27
N ASN A 145 30.38 -32.04 -6.72
CA ASN A 145 30.65 -31.49 -8.05
C ASN A 145 30.24 -32.52 -9.12
N ILE A 146 29.48 -32.09 -10.13
CA ILE A 146 29.05 -32.97 -11.23
C ILE A 146 29.76 -32.61 -12.54
N LEU A 147 29.88 -33.56 -13.47
CA LEU A 147 30.40 -33.24 -14.80
C LEU A 147 29.37 -32.44 -15.61
N VAL A 148 29.83 -31.67 -16.59
CA VAL A 148 28.94 -30.92 -17.52
C VAL A 148 28.00 -31.86 -18.28
N ARG A 149 28.43 -33.10 -18.56
CA ARG A 149 27.57 -34.17 -19.10
C ARG A 149 26.34 -34.43 -18.24
N ASP A 150 26.54 -34.55 -16.93
CA ASP A 150 25.45 -34.88 -16.02
C ASP A 150 24.56 -33.67 -15.79
N LEU A 151 25.13 -32.45 -15.81
CA LEU A 151 24.34 -31.22 -15.86
C LEU A 151 23.42 -31.17 -17.09
N ALA A 152 23.89 -31.59 -18.28
CA ALA A 152 23.05 -31.61 -19.49
C ALA A 152 21.85 -32.55 -19.36
N LYS A 153 22.03 -33.71 -18.71
CA LYS A 153 20.94 -34.63 -18.39
C LYS A 153 19.95 -34.00 -17.42
N LEU A 154 20.43 -33.35 -16.36
CA LEU A 154 19.58 -32.66 -15.38
C LEU A 154 18.77 -31.52 -16.03
N ILE A 155 19.38 -30.72 -16.90
CA ILE A 155 18.68 -29.64 -17.64
C ILE A 155 17.58 -30.25 -18.53
N THR A 156 17.87 -31.36 -19.20
CA THR A 156 16.89 -32.08 -20.03
C THR A 156 15.72 -32.62 -19.20
N GLN A 157 15.98 -33.18 -18.02
CA GLN A 157 14.93 -33.60 -17.09
C GLN A 157 14.07 -32.44 -16.57
N ASN A 158 14.63 -31.23 -16.50
CA ASN A 158 13.95 -30.01 -16.07
C ASN A 158 13.25 -29.26 -17.22
N GLY A 159 13.01 -29.92 -18.36
CA GLY A 159 12.17 -29.41 -19.44
C GLY A 159 12.89 -28.68 -20.58
N TYR A 160 14.24 -28.58 -20.56
CA TYR A 160 15.00 -27.99 -21.66
C TYR A 160 15.91 -29.03 -22.31
N THR A 161 15.54 -29.54 -23.49
CA THR A 161 16.26 -30.62 -24.17
C THR A 161 17.61 -30.14 -24.71
N ILE A 162 18.71 -30.52 -24.05
CA ILE A 162 20.08 -30.18 -24.48
C ILE A 162 21.03 -31.36 -24.33
N GLY A 163 21.79 -31.65 -25.39
CA GLY A 163 22.85 -32.67 -25.37
C GLY A 163 24.16 -32.15 -24.80
N GLU A 164 25.03 -33.05 -24.34
CA GLU A 164 26.35 -32.73 -23.75
C GLU A 164 27.16 -31.76 -24.63
N TYR A 165 27.36 -32.09 -25.92
CA TYR A 165 28.15 -31.26 -26.83
C TYR A 165 27.54 -29.87 -27.03
N ARG A 166 26.22 -29.80 -27.18
CA ARG A 166 25.49 -28.52 -27.30
C ARG A 166 25.62 -27.67 -26.05
N LEU A 167 25.61 -28.28 -24.86
CA LEU A 167 25.83 -27.54 -23.61
C LEU A 167 27.25 -26.98 -23.53
N TYR A 168 28.26 -27.75 -23.94
CA TYR A 168 29.64 -27.24 -24.02
C TYR A 168 29.76 -26.07 -25.00
N ASP A 169 29.14 -26.17 -26.18
CA ASP A 169 29.14 -25.09 -27.16
C ASP A 169 28.46 -23.84 -26.61
N TRP A 170 27.27 -23.99 -26.00
CA TRP A 170 26.55 -22.89 -25.37
C TRP A 170 27.36 -22.22 -24.25
N LEU A 171 28.04 -23.00 -23.40
CA LEU A 171 28.88 -22.46 -22.32
C LEU A 171 30.09 -21.69 -22.86
N VAL A 172 30.64 -22.08 -24.00
CA VAL A 172 31.74 -21.36 -24.66
C VAL A 172 31.24 -20.09 -25.34
N GLU A 173 30.13 -20.16 -26.07
CA GLU A 173 29.49 -19.02 -26.73
C GLU A 173 29.12 -17.93 -25.71
N ASN A 174 28.56 -18.34 -24.57
CA ASN A 174 28.16 -17.46 -23.46
C ASN A 174 29.31 -17.09 -22.52
N LYS A 175 30.56 -17.41 -22.88
CA LYS A 175 31.79 -17.02 -22.16
C LYS A 175 31.85 -17.52 -20.71
N TYR A 176 31.30 -18.71 -20.43
CA TYR A 176 31.48 -19.41 -19.16
C TYR A 176 32.72 -20.32 -19.19
N LEU A 177 32.98 -20.95 -20.33
CA LEU A 177 34.14 -21.83 -20.54
C LEU A 177 35.02 -21.35 -21.71
N ILE A 178 36.30 -21.68 -21.62
CA ILE A 178 37.30 -21.52 -22.68
C ILE A 178 37.62 -22.92 -23.21
N ARG A 179 37.59 -23.07 -24.54
CA ARG A 179 37.90 -24.33 -25.21
C ARG A 179 39.38 -24.37 -25.60
N HIS A 180 40.09 -25.37 -25.11
CA HIS A 180 41.48 -25.67 -25.46
C HIS A 180 41.51 -26.92 -26.33
N LYS A 181 42.32 -26.91 -27.40
CA LYS A 181 42.44 -28.04 -28.33
C LYS A 181 43.81 -28.69 -28.17
N ARG A 182 43.84 -30.01 -28.02
CA ARG A 182 45.09 -30.77 -27.83
C ARG A 182 45.10 -32.04 -28.66
N TRP A 183 46.26 -32.41 -29.18
CA TRP A 183 46.44 -33.68 -29.88
C TRP A 183 46.65 -34.84 -28.89
N SER A 184 45.91 -35.94 -29.07
CA SER A 184 46.11 -37.18 -28.32
C SER A 184 46.77 -38.22 -29.21
N ARG A 185 48.05 -38.53 -28.94
CA ARG A 185 48.79 -39.59 -29.66
C ARG A 185 48.12 -40.96 -29.52
N SER A 186 47.69 -41.31 -28.30
CA SER A 186 47.02 -42.60 -28.02
C SER A 186 45.69 -42.77 -28.74
N LYS A 187 44.89 -41.70 -28.86
CA LYS A 187 43.58 -41.75 -29.53
C LYS A 187 43.63 -41.31 -31.00
N ASN A 188 44.81 -40.99 -31.51
CA ASN A 188 45.07 -40.45 -32.85
C ASN A 188 44.08 -39.36 -33.30
N LYS A 189 43.70 -38.46 -32.38
CA LYS A 189 42.72 -37.41 -32.64
C LYS A 189 42.91 -36.19 -31.74
N TYR A 190 42.32 -35.07 -32.15
CA TYR A 190 42.20 -33.90 -31.28
C TYR A 190 41.15 -34.14 -30.19
N LEU A 191 41.48 -33.73 -28.97
CA LEU A 191 40.60 -33.66 -27.83
C LEU A 191 40.42 -32.19 -27.42
N PHE A 192 39.27 -31.90 -26.82
CA PHE A 192 38.98 -30.60 -26.26
C PHE A 192 39.00 -30.66 -24.73
N ASP A 193 39.76 -29.76 -24.14
CA ASP A 193 39.81 -29.53 -22.70
C ASP A 193 39.14 -28.17 -22.43
N TYR A 194 38.43 -28.03 -21.30
CA TYR A 194 37.66 -26.82 -21.00
C TYR A 194 38.06 -26.26 -19.63
N THR A 195 38.27 -24.95 -19.56
CA THR A 195 38.55 -24.25 -18.30
C THR A 195 37.55 -23.10 -18.12
N PRO A 196 37.16 -22.75 -16.89
CA PRO A 196 36.28 -21.61 -16.65
C PRO A 196 36.95 -20.30 -17.06
N THR A 197 36.14 -19.33 -17.50
CA THR A 197 36.60 -17.94 -17.61
C THR A 197 36.79 -17.33 -16.22
N GLN A 198 37.57 -16.25 -16.12
CA GLN A 198 37.77 -15.52 -14.86
C GLN A 198 36.44 -15.16 -14.19
N ARG A 199 35.48 -14.64 -14.98
CA ARG A 199 34.11 -14.33 -14.52
C ARG A 199 33.41 -15.56 -13.92
N ALA A 200 33.47 -16.70 -14.60
CA ALA A 200 32.80 -17.92 -14.13
C ALA A 200 33.46 -18.52 -12.88
N ALA A 201 34.79 -18.34 -12.74
CA ALA A 201 35.55 -18.72 -11.56
C ALA A 201 35.20 -17.83 -10.34
N GLU A 202 35.12 -16.51 -10.52
CA GLU A 202 34.70 -15.55 -9.48
C GLU A 202 33.27 -15.83 -8.99
N MET A 203 32.38 -16.21 -9.92
CA MET A 203 31.02 -16.64 -9.58
C MET A 203 30.98 -18.00 -8.87
N LYS A 204 32.10 -18.74 -8.81
CA LYS A 204 32.23 -20.09 -8.22
C LYS A 204 31.30 -21.12 -8.85
N LEU A 205 31.05 -21.01 -10.16
CA LEU A 205 30.14 -21.92 -10.89
C LEU A 205 30.79 -23.26 -11.24
N PHE A 206 32.11 -23.28 -11.34
CA PHE A 206 32.87 -24.45 -11.77
C PHE A 206 34.02 -24.76 -10.80
N PHE A 207 34.39 -26.03 -10.75
CA PHE A 207 35.55 -26.56 -10.06
C PHE A 207 36.40 -27.33 -11.07
N VAL A 208 37.71 -27.08 -11.11
CA VAL A 208 38.61 -27.75 -12.05
C VAL A 208 39.46 -28.75 -11.29
N THR A 209 39.39 -30.02 -11.67
CA THR A 209 40.31 -31.05 -11.19
C THR A 209 41.46 -31.20 -12.16
N GLU A 210 42.68 -31.22 -11.63
CA GLU A 210 43.91 -31.39 -12.39
C GLU A 210 44.43 -32.82 -12.22
N ASN A 211 44.73 -33.48 -13.34
CA ASN A 211 45.33 -34.81 -13.33
C ASN A 211 46.61 -34.79 -14.18
N ALA A 212 47.75 -35.05 -13.55
CA ALA A 212 49.03 -35.17 -14.24
C ALA A 212 49.11 -36.50 -15.01
N ILE A 213 49.26 -36.44 -16.33
CA ILE A 213 49.50 -37.60 -17.18
C ILE A 213 51.01 -37.79 -17.30
N MET A 214 51.50 -38.86 -16.68
CA MET A 214 52.92 -39.23 -16.68
C MET A 214 53.27 -40.03 -17.93
N GLN A 215 54.44 -39.75 -18.50
CA GLN A 215 55.03 -40.54 -19.58
C GLN A 215 56.51 -40.77 -19.26
N GLY A 216 56.90 -42.02 -19.02
CA GLY A 216 58.30 -42.37 -18.69
C GLY A 216 58.80 -41.78 -17.37
N GLY A 217 57.93 -41.57 -16.37
CA GLY A 217 58.32 -41.07 -15.04
C GLY A 217 58.33 -39.54 -14.87
N ASN A 218 58.24 -38.77 -15.97
CA ASN A 218 58.11 -37.31 -15.92
C ASN A 218 56.66 -36.86 -16.23
N PRO A 219 56.13 -35.81 -15.57
CA PRO A 219 54.81 -35.26 -15.88
C PRO A 219 54.86 -34.55 -17.25
N THR A 220 54.27 -35.20 -18.26
CA THR A 220 54.22 -34.68 -19.63
C THR A 220 53.13 -33.63 -19.84
N PHE A 221 51.99 -33.75 -19.15
CA PHE A 221 50.86 -32.84 -19.32
C PHE A 221 49.87 -32.89 -18.15
N ILE A 222 49.26 -31.74 -17.81
CA ILE A 222 48.19 -31.64 -16.80
C ILE A 222 46.83 -31.56 -17.50
N LYS A 223 46.00 -32.58 -17.28
CA LYS A 223 44.63 -32.63 -17.79
C LYS A 223 43.70 -31.89 -16.83
N HIS A 224 43.05 -30.85 -17.33
CA HIS A 224 41.99 -30.14 -16.63
C HIS A 224 40.63 -30.79 -16.94
N THR A 225 39.88 -31.15 -15.91
CA THR A 225 38.48 -31.58 -16.05
C THR A 225 37.60 -30.59 -15.31
N CYS A 226 36.70 -29.96 -16.06
CA CYS A 226 35.78 -28.97 -15.52
C CYS A 226 34.51 -29.64 -15.00
N CYS A 227 34.25 -29.47 -13.70
CA CYS A 227 33.05 -29.90 -13.02
C CYS A 227 32.22 -28.67 -12.62
N VAL A 228 30.92 -28.86 -12.45
CA VAL A 228 29.95 -27.84 -12.04
C VAL A 228 29.69 -27.97 -10.55
N THR A 229 29.84 -26.87 -9.82
CA THR A 229 29.59 -26.83 -8.36
C THR A 229 28.09 -26.87 -8.08
N GLY A 230 27.69 -27.14 -6.83
CA GLY A 230 26.28 -27.03 -6.42
C GLY A 230 25.66 -25.66 -6.74
N LYS A 231 26.43 -24.58 -6.55
CA LYS A 231 26.04 -23.23 -6.97
C LYS A 231 25.87 -23.12 -8.49
N GLY A 232 26.78 -23.70 -9.26
CA GLY A 232 26.69 -23.77 -10.72
C GLY A 232 25.46 -24.53 -11.21
N GLN A 233 25.12 -25.65 -10.56
CA GLN A 233 23.95 -26.46 -10.90
C GLN A 233 22.65 -25.64 -10.78
N VAL A 234 22.43 -25.00 -9.63
CA VAL A 234 21.26 -24.13 -9.41
C VAL A 234 21.23 -22.97 -10.41
N TYR A 235 22.39 -22.35 -10.66
CA TYR A 235 22.50 -21.23 -11.60
C TYR A 235 22.07 -21.63 -13.01
N PHE A 236 22.63 -22.72 -13.55
CA PHE A 236 22.33 -23.14 -14.92
C PHE A 236 20.92 -23.71 -15.04
N LEU A 237 20.41 -24.45 -14.06
CA LEU A 237 19.03 -24.92 -14.08
C LEU A 237 18.04 -23.76 -14.14
N ASN A 238 18.22 -22.72 -13.32
CA ASN A 238 17.36 -21.52 -13.36
C ASN A 238 17.52 -20.76 -14.67
N LYS A 239 18.75 -20.63 -15.18
CA LYS A 239 19.03 -19.97 -16.46
C LYS A 239 18.32 -20.67 -17.62
N PHE A 240 18.42 -21.99 -17.72
CA PHE A 240 17.75 -22.75 -18.77
C PHE A 240 16.22 -22.80 -18.59
N LYS A 241 15.72 -22.83 -17.36
CA LYS A 241 14.28 -22.69 -17.09
C LYS A 241 13.73 -21.36 -17.58
N SER A 242 14.46 -20.26 -17.37
CA SER A 242 14.07 -18.94 -17.92
C SER A 242 14.13 -18.88 -19.45
N LEU A 243 15.03 -19.63 -20.09
CA LEU A 243 15.14 -19.70 -21.55
C LEU A 243 14.05 -20.59 -22.18
N ALA A 244 13.51 -21.55 -21.42
CA ALA A 244 12.41 -22.41 -21.86
C ALA A 244 11.02 -21.74 -21.74
N ALA A 245 10.90 -20.72 -20.88
CA ALA A 245 9.64 -20.01 -20.64
C ALA A 245 9.38 -18.85 -21.63
N VAL A 246 10.33 -18.58 -22.54
CA VAL A 246 10.25 -17.61 -23.63
C VAL A 246 9.98 -18.37 -24.92
#